data_AF-A0A176RYP7-F1
#
_entry.id   AF-A0A176RYP7-F1
#
_cell.length_a   1.000
_cell.length_b   1.000
_cell.length_c   1.000
_cell.angle_alpha   90.00
_cell.angle_beta   90.00
_cell.angle_gamma   90.00
#
_symmetry.space_group_name_H-M   'P 1'
#
loop_
_entity.id
_entity.type
_entity.pdbx_description
1 polymer ?
#
loop_
_entity_poly.entity_id
_entity_poly.type
_entity_poly.pdbx_seq_one_letter_code
_entity_poly.pdbx_strand_id
1 'polypeptide(L)'
;MDKQVKSYQRNLSLIKWNGFFAGFRIFLPLQYLFFQNNGLSYTQISVLIAAYSFGVLIFEVPSGVFADHFGRKKTLALAGALLALSYVLFGSSTTFIPLILASILYGM
;
A
#
# COMPACT_ATOMS: atom_id res chain seq x y z
N MET A 1 9.85 -35.25 11.53
CA MET A 1 9.57 -33.80 11.70
C MET A 1 8.07 -33.59 11.70
N ASP A 2 7.53 -33.13 12.82
CA ASP A 2 6.09 -32.92 13.00
C ASP A 2 5.49 -32.01 11.93
N LYS A 3 4.27 -32.33 11.50
CA LYS A 3 3.49 -31.54 10.52
C LYS A 3 3.43 -30.05 10.89
N GLN A 4 3.47 -29.72 12.18
CA GLN A 4 3.56 -28.34 12.68
C GLN A 4 4.86 -27.63 12.27
N VAL A 5 6.02 -28.27 12.38
CA VAL A 5 7.33 -27.68 12.03
C VAL A 5 7.40 -27.36 10.53
N LYS A 6 6.87 -28.25 9.68
CA LYS A 6 6.82 -28.04 8.23
C LYS A 6 5.90 -26.88 7.83
N SER A 7 4.78 -26.70 8.55
CA SER A 7 3.87 -25.56 8.37
C SER A 7 4.53 -24.22 8.76
N TYR A 8 5.26 -24.20 9.87
CA TYR A 8 5.99 -23.00 10.34
C TYR A 8 7.06 -22.54 9.36
N GLN A 9 7.87 -23.47 8.82
CA GLN A 9 8.90 -23.12 7.83
C GLN A 9 8.31 -22.61 6.51
N ARG A 10 7.16 -23.14 6.09
CA ARG A 10 6.47 -22.66 4.89
C ARG A 10 5.96 -21.22 5.06
N ASN A 11 5.39 -20.88 6.22
CA ASN A 11 4.92 -19.52 6.50
C ASN A 11 6.07 -18.50 6.58
N LEU A 12 7.23 -18.90 7.11
CA LEU A 12 8.43 -18.06 7.12
C LEU A 12 8.92 -17.73 5.70
N SER A 13 8.91 -18.69 4.79
CA SER A 13 9.24 -18.45 3.37
C SER A 13 8.26 -17.49 2.71
N LEU A 14 6.95 -17.65 2.97
CA LEU A 14 5.92 -16.77 2.42
C LEU A 14 6.07 -15.31 2.88
N ILE A 15 6.44 -15.09 4.15
CA ILE A 15 6.72 -13.73 4.67
C ILE A 15 7.93 -13.12 3.96
N LYS A 16 9.00 -13.91 3.72
CA LYS A 16 10.19 -13.44 3.01
C LYS A 16 9.88 -13.03 1.58
N TRP A 17 9.12 -13.85 0.85
CA TRP A 17 8.68 -13.51 -0.51
C TRP A 17 7.78 -12.27 -0.53
N ASN A 18 6.85 -12.15 0.40
CA ASN A 18 6.04 -10.93 0.54
C ASN A 18 6.91 -9.70 0.79
N GLY A 19 7.91 -9.80 1.67
CA GLY A 19 8.86 -8.71 1.92
C GLY A 19 9.67 -8.34 0.68
N PHE A 20 10.11 -9.33 -0.10
CA PHE A 20 10.81 -9.11 -1.37
C PHE A 20 9.95 -8.34 -2.36
N PHE A 21 8.72 -8.80 -2.65
CA PHE A 21 7.82 -8.11 -3.57
C PHE A 21 7.37 -6.74 -3.06
N ALA A 22 7.15 -6.59 -1.75
CA ALA A 22 6.81 -5.30 -1.14
C ALA A 22 7.98 -4.30 -1.16
N GLY A 23 9.22 -4.80 -1.19
CA GLY A 23 10.45 -4.00 -1.32
C GLY A 23 10.70 -3.51 -2.75
N PHE A 24 10.09 -4.12 -3.76
CA PHE A 24 10.20 -3.73 -5.16
C PHE A 24 9.36 -2.48 -5.48
N ARG A 25 9.68 -1.35 -4.83
CA ARG A 25 9.01 -0.06 -5.03
C ARG A 25 9.58 0.73 -6.22
N ILE A 26 9.71 0.07 -7.38
CA ILE A 26 10.20 0.69 -8.63
C ILE A 26 9.29 1.86 -9.07
N PHE A 27 8.03 1.83 -8.65
CA PHE A 27 7.05 2.85 -9.00
C PHE A 27 7.32 4.22 -8.35
N LEU A 28 8.02 4.30 -7.21
CA LEU A 28 8.22 5.58 -6.49
C LEU A 28 8.83 6.70 -7.36
N PRO A 29 9.98 6.49 -8.06
CA PRO A 29 10.53 7.50 -8.95
C PRO A 29 9.68 7.76 -10.19
N LEU A 30 8.99 6.73 -10.71
CA LEU A 30 8.11 6.85 -11.88
C LEU A 30 6.83 7.64 -11.57
N GLN A 31 6.31 7.51 -10.35
CA GLN A 31 5.10 8.18 -9.89
C GLN A 31 5.26 9.70 -9.88
N TYR A 32 6.41 10.20 -9.45
CA TYR A 32 6.71 11.62 -9.45
C TYR A 32 6.73 12.20 -10.88
N LEU A 33 7.41 11.51 -11.80
CA LEU A 33 7.44 11.86 -13.22
C LEU A 33 6.04 11.80 -13.84
N PHE A 34 5.24 10.80 -13.48
CA PHE A 34 3.86 10.69 -13.93
C PHE A 34 3.01 11.89 -13.49
N PHE A 35 3.10 12.32 -12.23
CA PHE A 35 2.37 13.50 -11.77
C PHE A 35 2.81 14.79 -12.47
N GLN A 36 4.11 14.96 -12.71
CA GLN A 36 4.61 16.10 -13.50
C GLN A 36 4.11 16.07 -14.94
N ASN A 37 4.12 14.91 -15.59
CA ASN A 37 3.60 14.76 -16.96
C ASN A 37 2.09 15.01 -17.05
N ASN A 38 1.33 14.79 -15.97
CA ASN A 38 -0.08 15.17 -15.87
C ASN A 38 -0.30 16.67 -15.57
N GLY A 39 0.77 17.47 -15.51
CA GLY A 39 0.69 18.91 -15.27
C GLY A 39 0.46 19.31 -13.81
N LEU A 40 0.67 18.38 -12.85
CA LEU A 40 0.57 18.74 -11.44
C LEU A 40 1.76 19.62 -11.04
N SER A 41 1.45 20.69 -10.31
CA SER A 41 2.45 21.56 -9.69
C SER A 41 3.17 20.83 -8.55
N TYR A 42 4.40 21.28 -8.24
CA TYR A 42 5.16 20.76 -7.10
C TYR A 42 4.39 20.83 -5.77
N THR A 43 3.61 21.89 -5.56
CA THR A 43 2.76 22.05 -4.36
C THR A 43 1.66 21.00 -4.30
N GLN A 44 0.98 20.71 -5.42
CA GLN A 44 -0.01 19.63 -5.49
C GLN A 44 0.61 18.26 -5.21
N ILE A 45 1.80 17.98 -5.74
CA ILE A 45 2.51 16.73 -5.46
C ILE A 45 2.84 16.62 -3.96
N SER A 46 3.30 17.70 -3.32
CA SER A 46 3.50 17.72 -1.87
C SER A 46 2.22 17.46 -1.07
N VAL A 47 1.07 17.98 -1.53
CA VAL A 47 -0.23 17.69 -0.92
C VAL A 47 -0.61 16.21 -1.08
N LEU A 48 -0.32 15.59 -2.23
CA LEU A 48 -0.53 14.14 -2.42
C LEU A 48 0.32 13.30 -1.46
N ILE A 49 1.57 13.72 -1.21
CA ILE A 49 2.45 13.08 -0.23
C ILE A 49 1.88 13.25 1.19
N ALA A 50 1.42 14.45 1.54
CA ALA A 50 0.79 14.70 2.84
C ALA A 50 -0.49 13.86 3.03
N ALA A 51 -1.32 13.72 1.98
CA ALA A 51 -2.50 12.88 1.98
C ALA A 51 -2.16 11.40 2.18
N TYR A 52 -1.07 10.93 1.57
CA TYR A 52 -0.53 9.59 1.81
C TYR A 52 -0.11 9.40 3.28
N SER A 53 0.68 10.31 3.83
CA SER A 53 1.09 10.26 5.24
C SER A 53 -0.10 10.28 6.19
N PHE A 54 -1.13 11.05 5.86
CA PHE A 54 -2.38 11.08 6.61
C PHE A 54 -3.13 9.75 6.54
N GLY A 55 -3.18 9.12 5.36
CA GLY A 55 -3.72 7.77 5.17
C GLY A 55 -3.01 6.75 6.06
N VAL A 56 -1.68 6.74 6.07
CA VAL A 56 -0.88 5.87 6.96
C VAL A 56 -1.29 6.07 8.41
N LEU A 57 -1.35 7.32 8.87
CA LEU A 57 -1.70 7.66 10.24
C LEU A 57 -3.11 7.14 10.63
N ILE A 58 -4.07 7.26 9.73
CA ILE A 58 -5.44 6.76 9.95
C ILE A 58 -5.48 5.24 9.95
N PHE A 59 -4.75 4.57 9.06
CA PHE A 59 -4.87 3.12 8.84
C PHE A 59 -3.93 2.28 9.71
N GLU A 60 -2.88 2.85 10.28
CA GLU A 60 -1.92 2.14 11.12
C GLU A 60 -2.58 1.54 12.38
N VAL A 61 -3.35 2.34 13.12
CA VAL A 61 -4.02 1.86 14.35
C VAL A 61 -5.14 0.84 14.04
N PRO A 62 -6.08 1.09 13.12
CA PRO A 62 -7.12 0.13 12.78
C PRO A 62 -6.57 -1.15 12.18
N SER A 63 -5.55 -1.09 11.31
CA SER A 63 -4.96 -2.29 10.71
C SER A 63 -4.34 -3.21 11.76
N GLY A 64 -3.72 -2.64 12.80
CA GLY A 64 -3.22 -3.37 13.96
C GLY A 64 -4.34 -4.11 14.70
N VAL A 65 -5.40 -3.39 15.08
CA VAL A 65 -6.56 -3.99 15.76
C VAL A 65 -7.23 -5.06 14.90
N PHE A 66 -7.37 -4.83 13.58
CA PHE A 66 -7.92 -5.82 12.66
C PHE A 66 -7.03 -7.07 12.54
N ALA A 67 -5.71 -6.92 12.53
CA ALA A 67 -4.77 -8.05 12.51
C ALA A 67 -4.89 -8.93 13.75
N ASP A 68 -5.09 -8.31 14.91
CA ASP A 68 -5.20 -9.00 16.19
C ASP A 68 -6.55 -9.70 16.36
N HIS A 69 -7.66 -9.07 15.93
CA HIS A 69 -9.00 -9.63 16.07
C HIS A 69 -9.40 -10.61 14.96
N PHE A 70 -9.14 -10.29 13.68
CA PHE A 70 -9.61 -11.08 12.53
C PHE A 70 -8.55 -12.03 11.98
N GLY A 71 -7.33 -11.93 12.49
CA GLY A 71 -6.19 -12.75 12.13
C GLY A 71 -5.37 -12.16 10.97
N ARG A 72 -4.05 -12.15 11.17
CA ARG A 72 -3.02 -11.57 10.30
C ARG A 72 -3.17 -11.87 8.80
N LYS A 73 -3.62 -13.08 8.43
CA LYS A 73 -3.77 -13.49 7.02
C LYS A 73 -4.86 -12.70 6.29
N LYS A 74 -5.99 -12.44 6.95
CA LYS A 74 -7.11 -11.69 6.35
C LYS A 74 -6.77 -10.21 6.21
N THR A 75 -6.10 -9.66 7.23
CA THR A 75 -5.65 -8.26 7.21
C THR A 75 -4.64 -8.00 6.09
N LEU A 76 -3.67 -8.90 5.91
CA LEU A 76 -2.72 -8.81 4.79
C LEU A 76 -3.41 -8.88 3.42
N ALA A 77 -4.43 -9.74 3.27
CA ALA A 77 -5.19 -9.83 2.01
C ALA A 77 -6.00 -8.55 1.74
N LEU A 78 -6.61 -7.97 2.78
CA LEU A 78 -7.36 -6.72 2.68
C LEU A 78 -6.45 -5.54 2.34
N ALA A 79 -5.30 -5.41 3.01
CA ALA A 79 -4.28 -4.41 2.69
C ALA A 79 -3.80 -4.55 1.23
N GLY A 80 -3.52 -5.78 0.79
CA GLY A 80 -3.16 -6.04 -0.61
C GLY A 80 -4.24 -5.62 -1.62
N ALA A 81 -5.51 -5.86 -1.30
CA ALA A 81 -6.64 -5.45 -2.16
C ALA A 81 -6.81 -3.92 -2.23
N LEU A 82 -6.66 -3.23 -1.10
CA LEU A 82 -6.71 -1.77 -1.02
C LEU A 82 -5.52 -1.13 -1.75
N LEU A 83 -4.32 -1.69 -1.60
CA LEU A 83 -3.15 -1.26 -2.36
C LEU A 83 -3.36 -1.45 -3.86
N ALA A 84 -3.89 -2.59 -4.31
CA ALA A 84 -4.20 -2.81 -5.72
C ALA A 84 -5.21 -1.78 -6.25
N LEU A 85 -6.26 -1.48 -5.48
CA LEU A 85 -7.25 -0.45 -5.81
C LEU A 85 -6.60 0.93 -5.92
N SER A 86 -5.67 1.28 -5.02
CA SER A 86 -4.94 2.56 -5.05
C SER A 86 -4.15 2.72 -6.35
N TYR A 87 -3.47 1.67 -6.82
CA TYR A 87 -2.71 1.70 -8.08
C TYR A 87 -3.63 1.83 -9.30
N VAL A 88 -4.79 1.19 -9.29
CA VAL A 88 -5.80 1.35 -10.36
C VAL A 88 -6.31 2.79 -10.41
N LEU A 89 -6.54 3.42 -9.25
CA LEU A 89 -6.94 4.83 -9.19
C LEU A 89 -5.83 5.77 -9.69
N PHE A 90 -4.57 5.52 -9.32
CA PHE A 90 -3.43 6.27 -9.86
C PHE A 90 -3.29 6.16 -11.37
N GLY A 91 -3.53 4.99 -11.95
CA GLY A 91 -3.43 4.78 -13.40
C GLY A 91 -4.63 5.30 -14.21
N SER A 92 -5.82 5.33 -13.61
CA SER A 92 -7.06 5.77 -14.27
C SER A 92 -7.34 7.27 -14.16
N SER A 93 -6.69 7.95 -13.21
CA SER A 93 -6.97 9.35 -12.89
C SER A 93 -5.81 10.28 -13.24
N THR A 94 -6.11 11.36 -13.96
CA THR A 94 -5.15 12.43 -14.29
C THR A 94 -5.43 13.72 -13.53
N THR A 95 -6.52 13.79 -12.78
CA THR A 95 -6.96 14.98 -12.05
C THR A 95 -6.59 14.93 -10.57
N PHE A 96 -6.46 16.09 -9.94
CA PHE A 96 -5.93 16.21 -8.58
C PHE A 96 -6.80 15.53 -7.50
N ILE A 97 -8.13 15.64 -7.58
CA ILE A 97 -9.02 15.14 -6.51
C ILE A 97 -9.00 13.61 -6.39
N PRO A 98 -9.16 12.82 -7.47
CA PRO A 98 -9.05 11.36 -7.37
C PRO A 98 -7.67 10.89 -6.91
N LEU A 99 -6.62 11.63 -7.23
CA LEU A 99 -5.25 11.34 -6.78
C LEU A 99 -5.10 11.50 -5.27
N ILE A 100 -5.81 12.43 -4.62
CA ILE A 100 -5.82 12.54 -3.15
C ILE A 100 -6.43 11.27 -2.55
N LEU A 101 -7.56 10.80 -3.08
CA LEU A 101 -8.20 9.58 -2.60
C LEU A 101 -7.28 8.36 -2.81
N ALA A 102 -6.64 8.28 -3.97
CA ALA A 102 -5.65 7.25 -4.26
C ALA A 102 -4.48 7.28 -3.27
N SER A 103 -3.95 8.48 -2.94
CA SER A 103 -2.88 8.65 -1.94
C SER A 103 -3.29 8.18 -0.55
N ILE A 104 -4.49 8.51 -0.09
CA ILE A 104 -4.98 8.08 1.24
C ILE A 104 -5.10 6.54 1.28
N LEU A 105 -5.66 5.93 0.24
CA LEU A 105 -5.79 4.47 0.13
C LEU A 105 -4.44 3.77 0.01
N TYR A 106 -3.46 4.42 -0.63
CA TYR A 106 -2.09 3.92 -0.72
C TYR A 106 -1.37 3.87 0.63
N GLY A 107 -1.84 4.65 1.61
CA GLY A 107 -1.33 4.63 2.98
C GLY A 107 -1.69 3.39 3.80
N MET A 108 -2.50 2.48 3.27
CA MET A 108 -2.98 1.27 3.97
C MET A 108 -2.00 0.09 3.88
#